data_AF-A0AAN9A5A0-F1
#
_entry.id   AF-A0AAN9A5A0-F1
#
_cell.length_a   1.000
_cell.length_b   1.000
_cell.length_c   1.000
_cell.angle_alpha   90.00
_cell.angle_beta   90.00
_cell.angle_gamma   90.00
#
_symmetry.space_group_name_H-M   'P 1'
#
loop_
_entity.id
_entity.type
_entity.pdbx_description
1 polymer ?
#
loop_
_entity_poly.entity_id
_entity_poly.type
_entity_poly.pdbx_seq_one_letter_code
_entity_poly.pdbx_strand_id
1 'polypeptide(L)'
;MNPTFSWKDNCNIIFRVLTGWLCTSLDPRERHTIWSLGIGGIFTYCSLYGVNQAQVQRLLTIKDLRRAQASLWLQLPILVLLSTSTSFAGLVLYTHYKSCDPLKTNRITNPDQLLPLYVVETMGMYPGLSGLFVSGIFSGSLSTVSSALNSLAAVTLQDYVLVSIYESHL
;
A
#
# COMPACT_ATOMS: atom_id res chain seq x y z
N MET A 1 0.61 -19.03 21.19
CA MET A 1 0.47 -17.74 20.48
C MET A 1 -0.54 -17.90 19.35
N ASN A 2 -1.78 -17.48 19.53
CA ASN A 2 -2.72 -17.29 18.42
C ASN A 2 -2.85 -15.77 18.21
N PRO A 3 -2.47 -15.22 17.04
CA PRO A 3 -2.78 -13.83 16.73
C PRO A 3 -4.28 -13.78 16.46
N THR A 4 -5.07 -13.49 17.49
CA THR A 4 -6.49 -13.20 17.29
C THR A 4 -6.58 -11.86 16.60
N PHE A 5 -7.04 -11.87 15.36
CA PHE A 5 -7.40 -10.66 14.62
C PHE A 5 -8.52 -9.95 15.38
N SER A 6 -8.14 -8.96 16.19
CA SER A 6 -9.05 -8.19 17.02
C SER A 6 -9.50 -6.96 16.24
N TRP A 7 -10.75 -7.01 15.76
CA TRP A 7 -11.40 -5.89 15.08
C TRP A 7 -11.40 -4.58 15.89
N LYS A 8 -11.31 -4.69 17.22
CA LYS A 8 -11.27 -3.55 18.14
C LYS A 8 -9.95 -2.77 18.02
N ASP A 9 -8.85 -3.47 17.75
CA ASP A 9 -7.54 -2.85 17.56
C ASP A 9 -7.41 -2.23 16.16
N ASN A 10 -7.94 -2.88 15.11
CA ASN A 10 -7.97 -2.31 13.76
C ASN A 10 -8.91 -1.11 13.62
N CYS A 11 -10.07 -1.13 14.28
CA CYS A 11 -10.97 0.03 14.31
C CYS A 11 -10.34 1.21 15.05
N ASN A 12 -9.62 0.94 16.15
CA ASN A 12 -8.81 1.96 16.83
C ASN A 12 -7.67 2.46 15.93
N ILE A 13 -7.03 1.63 15.11
CA ILE A 13 -5.97 2.06 14.18
C ILE A 13 -6.54 2.93 13.05
N ILE A 14 -7.62 2.52 12.38
CA ILE A 14 -8.25 3.32 11.31
C ILE A 14 -8.76 4.65 11.88
N PHE A 15 -9.43 4.60 13.03
CA PHE A 15 -9.88 5.80 13.71
C PHE A 15 -8.69 6.65 14.17
N ARG A 16 -7.61 6.08 14.71
CA ARG A 16 -6.35 6.77 15.07
C ARG A 16 -5.53 7.25 13.88
N VAL A 17 -5.70 6.73 12.67
CA VAL A 17 -5.06 7.26 11.46
C VAL A 17 -5.85 8.48 10.95
N LEU A 18 -7.18 8.42 11.01
CA LEU A 18 -8.07 9.52 10.65
C LEU A 18 -8.08 10.65 11.70
N THR A 19 -8.00 10.30 12.99
CA THR A 19 -7.98 11.23 14.14
C THR A 19 -6.59 11.37 14.76
N GLY A 20 -5.55 10.84 14.10
CA GLY A 20 -4.18 10.79 14.62
C GLY A 20 -3.62 12.14 15.03
N TRP A 21 -4.13 13.21 14.41
CA TRP A 21 -3.90 14.61 14.76
C TRP A 21 -4.25 15.00 16.21
N LEU A 22 -4.95 14.15 16.98
CA LEU A 22 -5.44 14.46 18.34
C LEU A 22 -4.64 13.81 19.49
N CYS A 23 -3.71 12.87 19.22
CA CYS A 23 -2.93 12.20 20.29
C CYS A 23 -1.46 12.66 20.34
N THR A 24 -1.15 13.62 21.21
CA THR A 24 0.20 14.20 21.44
C THR A 24 1.02 13.48 22.52
N SER A 25 0.61 12.29 22.97
CA SER A 25 1.31 11.54 24.02
C SER A 25 2.74 11.13 23.60
N LEU A 26 3.74 11.45 24.42
CA LEU A 26 5.17 11.17 24.20
C LEU A 26 5.61 9.75 24.65
N ASP A 27 4.67 8.86 24.94
CA ASP A 27 4.96 7.51 25.43
C ASP A 27 5.47 6.61 24.27
N PRO A 28 6.71 6.10 24.33
CA PRO A 28 7.30 5.26 23.27
C PRO A 28 6.63 3.89 23.14
N ARG A 29 5.72 3.52 24.05
CA ARG A 29 4.94 2.26 23.98
C ARG A 29 3.67 2.39 23.14
N GLU A 30 3.22 3.62 22.87
CA GLU A 30 2.08 3.89 21.99
C GLU A 30 2.50 3.75 20.52
N ARG A 31 2.00 2.69 19.85
CA ARG A 31 2.39 2.32 18.48
C ARG A 31 2.06 3.38 17.43
N HIS A 32 1.11 4.27 17.71
CA HIS A 32 0.63 5.30 16.79
C HIS A 32 0.49 6.64 17.53
N THR A 33 1.53 7.46 17.49
CA THR A 33 1.56 8.84 18.01
C THR A 33 1.75 9.84 16.85
N ILE A 34 1.34 11.11 17.03
CA ILE A 34 1.58 12.17 16.02
C ILE A 34 3.05 12.23 15.61
N TRP A 35 3.95 12.08 16.58
CA TRP A 35 5.39 12.14 16.35
C TRP A 35 5.89 10.95 15.53
N SER A 36 5.44 9.73 15.85
CA SER A 36 5.80 8.52 15.09
C SER A 36 5.21 8.54 13.67
N LEU A 37 3.95 8.97 13.53
CA LEU A 37 3.28 9.04 12.23
C LEU A 37 3.77 10.21 11.36
N GLY A 38 4.03 11.36 11.96
CA GLY A 38 4.52 12.55 11.28
C GLY A 38 5.98 12.39 10.84
N ILE A 39 6.88 12.12 11.79
CA ILE A 39 8.31 11.94 11.47
C ILE A 39 8.50 10.69 10.61
N GLY A 40 7.96 9.54 11.04
CA GLY A 40 8.07 8.28 10.30
C GLY A 40 7.40 8.33 8.93
N GLY A 41 6.25 9.00 8.81
CA GLY A 41 5.55 9.22 7.55
C GLY A 41 6.37 10.08 6.59
N ILE A 42 6.91 11.22 7.04
CA ILE A 42 7.75 12.09 6.20
C ILE A 42 8.96 11.32 5.67
N PHE A 43 9.69 10.59 6.52
CA PHE A 43 10.85 9.80 6.09
C PHE A 43 10.46 8.67 5.13
N THR A 44 9.33 8.00 5.39
CA THR A 44 8.84 6.90 4.55
C THR A 44 8.44 7.40 3.16
N TYR A 45 7.66 8.48 3.09
CA TYR A 45 7.27 9.09 1.81
C TYR A 45 8.47 9.70 1.08
N CYS A 46 9.39 10.34 1.80
CA CYS A 46 10.62 10.87 1.22
C CYS A 46 11.48 9.75 0.61
N SER A 47 11.65 8.63 1.31
CA SER A 47 12.36 7.46 0.77
C SER A 47 11.64 6.84 -0.43
N LEU A 48 10.32 6.70 -0.35
CA LEU A 48 9.48 6.13 -1.41
C LEU A 48 9.52 6.92 -2.71
N TYR A 49 9.60 8.25 -2.66
CA TYR A 49 9.61 9.10 -3.85
C TYR A 49 11.01 9.60 -4.25
N GLY A 50 11.92 9.73 -3.30
CA GLY A 50 13.26 10.30 -3.50
C GLY A 50 14.36 9.26 -3.76
N VAL A 51 14.23 8.05 -3.22
CA VAL A 51 15.29 7.02 -3.29
C VAL A 51 14.84 5.77 -4.06
N ASN A 52 13.53 5.57 -4.21
CA ASN A 52 13.02 4.42 -4.94
C ASN A 52 13.33 4.51 -6.44
N GLN A 53 14.17 3.59 -6.92
CA GLN A 53 14.60 3.53 -8.32
C GLN A 53 13.43 3.50 -9.30
N ALA A 54 12.34 2.79 -8.98
CA ALA A 54 11.17 2.74 -9.86
C ALA A 54 10.52 4.11 -10.06
N GLN A 55 10.52 4.96 -9.02
CA GLN A 55 9.95 6.30 -9.09
C GLN A 55 10.90 7.27 -9.78
N VAL A 56 12.20 7.19 -9.47
CA VAL A 56 13.23 8.00 -10.13
C VAL A 56 13.22 7.76 -11.65
N GLN A 57 13.19 6.50 -12.08
CA GLN A 57 13.10 6.14 -13.49
C GLN A 57 11.88 6.77 -14.17
N ARG A 58 10.69 6.68 -13.55
CA ARG A 58 9.46 7.30 -14.10
C ARG A 58 9.60 8.80 -14.27
N LEU A 59 10.17 9.50 -13.29
CA LEU A 59 10.37 10.95 -13.37
C LEU A 59 11.40 11.32 -14.45
N LEU A 60 12.45 10.52 -14.64
CA LEU A 60 13.48 10.75 -15.67
C LEU A 60 12.96 10.55 -17.11
N THR A 61 11.85 9.83 -17.31
CA THR A 61 11.23 9.72 -18.65
C THR A 61 10.49 11.00 -19.08
N ILE A 62 10.27 11.95 -18.18
CA ILE A 62 9.55 13.20 -18.46
C ILE A 62 10.54 14.26 -18.97
N LYS A 63 10.22 14.89 -20.11
CA LYS A 63 11.10 15.86 -20.78
C LYS A 63 11.33 17.16 -19.99
N ASP A 64 10.33 17.61 -19.24
CA ASP A 64 10.33 18.90 -18.55
C ASP A 64 10.23 18.74 -17.03
N LEU A 65 11.08 19.45 -16.29
CA LEU A 65 11.07 19.44 -14.82
C LEU A 65 9.72 19.88 -14.24
N ARG A 66 9.10 20.92 -14.81
CA ARG A 66 7.78 21.40 -14.37
C ARG A 66 6.69 20.33 -14.54
N ARG A 67 6.77 19.51 -15.58
CA ARG A 67 5.83 18.40 -15.80
C ARG A 67 6.09 17.26 -14.84
N ALA A 68 7.35 16.95 -14.54
CA ALA A 68 7.71 15.94 -13.54
C ALA A 68 7.18 16.33 -12.14
N GLN A 69 7.33 17.59 -11.76
CA GLN A 69 6.76 18.13 -10.51
C GLN A 69 5.23 18.10 -10.53
N ALA A 70 4.59 18.49 -11.63
CA ALA A 70 3.13 18.41 -11.76
C ALA A 70 2.60 16.97 -11.63
N SER A 71 3.30 15.98 -12.19
CA SER A 71 2.96 14.56 -12.03
C SER A 71 3.01 14.11 -10.57
N LEU A 72 3.99 14.56 -9.79
CA LEU A 72 4.06 14.28 -8.35
C LEU A 72 2.89 14.91 -7.59
N TRP A 73 2.56 16.17 -7.90
CA TRP A 73 1.41 16.84 -7.28
C TRP A 73 0.07 16.19 -7.64
N LEU A 74 -0.09 15.68 -8.86
CA LEU A 74 -1.29 14.95 -9.28
C LEU A 74 -1.38 13.56 -8.65
N GLN A 75 -0.25 12.93 -8.32
CA GLN A 75 -0.25 11.62 -7.66
C GLN A 75 -0.78 11.69 -6.22
N LEU A 76 -0.55 12.79 -5.51
CA LEU A 76 -1.01 12.98 -4.12
C LEU A 76 -2.54 12.84 -3.94
N PRO A 77 -3.40 13.58 -4.65
CA PRO A 77 -4.85 13.44 -4.49
C PRO A 77 -5.35 12.04 -4.88
N ILE A 78 -4.74 11.42 -5.89
CA ILE A 78 -5.09 10.03 -6.29
C ILE A 78 -4.79 9.06 -5.15
N LEU A 79 -3.63 9.20 -4.49
CA LEU A 79 -3.24 8.37 -3.35
C LEU A 79 -4.21 8.55 -2.17
N VAL A 80 -4.57 9.80 -1.86
CA VAL A 80 -5.51 10.13 -0.77
C VAL A 80 -6.89 9.54 -1.05
N LEU A 81 -7.39 9.66 -2.27
CA LEU A 81 -8.67 9.07 -2.68
C LEU A 81 -8.67 7.54 -2.54
N LEU A 82 -7.62 6.87 -3.03
CA LEU A 82 -7.48 5.42 -2.94
C LEU A 82 -7.35 4.93 -1.48
N SER A 83 -6.61 5.67 -0.65
CA SER A 83 -6.46 5.36 0.78
C SER A 83 -7.79 5.50 1.53
N THR A 84 -8.55 6.56 1.21
CA THR A 84 -9.87 6.80 1.79
C THR A 84 -10.88 5.73 1.36
N SER A 85 -10.90 5.34 0.08
CA SER A 85 -11.80 4.29 -0.41
C SER A 85 -11.50 2.93 0.25
N THR A 86 -10.22 2.61 0.43
CA THR A 86 -9.80 1.36 1.10
C THR A 86 -10.20 1.36 2.57
N SER A 87 -10.06 2.50 3.25
CA SER A 87 -10.48 2.66 4.65
C SER A 87 -11.99 2.50 4.79
N PHE A 88 -12.77 3.07 3.87
CA PHE A 88 -14.22 2.91 3.85
C PHE A 88 -14.63 1.46 3.59
N ALA A 89 -13.98 0.77 2.66
CA ALA A 89 -14.20 -0.66 2.42
C ALA A 89 -13.93 -1.50 3.68
N GLY A 90 -12.87 -1.20 4.43
CA GLY A 90 -12.58 -1.84 5.71
C GLY A 90 -13.67 -1.60 6.77
N LEU A 91 -14.25 -0.40 6.81
CA LEU A 91 -15.36 -0.09 7.73
C LEU A 91 -16.64 -0.87 7.37
N VAL A 92 -16.97 -0.93 6.07
CA VAL A 92 -18.11 -1.74 5.58
C VAL A 92 -17.92 -3.21 5.96
N LEU A 93 -16.73 -3.74 5.74
CA LEU A 93 -16.36 -5.12 6.08
C LEU A 93 -16.52 -5.39 7.58
N TYR A 94 -16.09 -4.46 8.43
CA TYR A 94 -16.28 -4.54 9.88
C TYR A 94 -17.76 -4.60 10.26
N THR A 95 -18.59 -3.72 9.70
CA THR A 95 -20.04 -3.72 10.00
C THR A 95 -20.74 -5.00 9.58
N HIS A 96 -20.29 -5.60 8.46
CA HIS A 96 -20.87 -6.84 7.94
C HIS A 96 -20.50 -8.07 8.78
N TYR A 97 -19.22 -8.22 9.15
CA TYR A 97 -18.72 -9.38 9.90
C TYR A 97 -18.67 -9.20 11.43
N LYS A 98 -19.23 -8.11 11.96
CA LYS A 98 -19.27 -7.83 13.41
C LYS A 98 -19.91 -8.96 14.23
N SER A 99 -20.95 -9.60 13.68
CA SER A 99 -21.74 -10.62 14.37
C SER A 99 -21.32 -12.05 14.06
N CYS A 100 -20.65 -12.28 12.93
CA CYS A 100 -20.20 -13.61 12.50
C CYS A 100 -18.82 -13.46 11.86
N ASP A 101 -17.77 -13.69 12.65
CA ASP A 101 -16.39 -13.50 12.22
C ASP A 101 -15.92 -14.73 11.42
N PRO A 102 -15.68 -14.59 10.10
CA PRO A 102 -15.34 -15.72 9.24
C PRO A 102 -13.97 -16.35 9.58
N LEU A 103 -13.11 -15.62 10.30
CA LEU A 103 -11.85 -16.14 10.84
C LEU A 103 -12.07 -17.12 11.99
N LYS A 104 -13.07 -16.88 12.84
CA LYS A 104 -13.40 -17.78 13.97
C LYS A 104 -14.14 -19.02 13.51
N THR A 105 -14.86 -18.93 12.40
CA THR A 105 -15.58 -20.06 11.80
C THR A 105 -14.72 -20.89 10.84
N ASN A 106 -13.39 -20.69 10.78
CA ASN A 106 -12.45 -21.40 9.90
C ASN A 106 -12.82 -21.34 8.40
N ARG A 107 -13.50 -20.28 7.95
CA ARG A 107 -13.76 -20.08 6.51
C ARG A 107 -12.60 -19.42 5.79
N ILE A 108 -11.73 -18.76 6.53
CA ILE A 108 -10.56 -18.06 6.03
C ILE A 108 -9.35 -18.41 6.91
N THR A 109 -8.21 -18.65 6.27
CA THR A 109 -6.92 -18.90 6.96
C THR A 109 -6.18 -17.59 7.25
N ASN A 110 -6.25 -16.62 6.34
CA ASN A 110 -5.49 -15.36 6.42
C ASN A 110 -6.41 -14.13 6.38
N PRO A 111 -6.20 -13.12 7.24
CA PRO A 111 -7.04 -11.91 7.27
C PRO A 111 -7.07 -11.15 5.94
N ASP A 112 -6.03 -11.28 5.10
CA ASP A 112 -5.95 -10.63 3.79
C ASP A 112 -6.97 -11.16 2.77
N GLN A 113 -7.53 -12.36 3.01
CA GLN A 113 -8.55 -12.98 2.14
C GLN A 113 -9.96 -12.49 2.43
N LEU A 114 -10.14 -11.69 3.49
CA LEU A 114 -11.45 -11.26 3.97
C LEU A 114 -12.18 -10.35 2.97
N LEU A 115 -11.45 -9.40 2.37
CA LEU A 115 -12.02 -8.49 1.38
C LEU A 115 -12.42 -9.23 0.08
N PRO A 116 -11.59 -10.11 -0.51
CA PRO A 116 -12.01 -10.97 -1.60
C PRO A 116 -13.23 -11.86 -1.27
N LEU A 117 -13.28 -12.47 -0.08
CA LEU A 117 -14.42 -13.29 0.33
C LEU A 117 -15.71 -12.46 0.35
N TYR A 118 -15.67 -11.28 0.96
CA TYR A 118 -16.81 -10.38 1.04
C TYR A 118 -17.36 -10.00 -0.34
N VAL A 119 -16.46 -9.70 -1.29
CA VAL A 119 -16.87 -9.34 -2.65
C VAL A 119 -17.52 -10.53 -3.35
N VAL A 120 -16.98 -11.73 -3.21
CA VAL A 120 -17.57 -12.94 -3.83
C VAL A 120 -18.93 -13.26 -3.22
N GLU A 121 -19.09 -13.15 -1.89
CA GLU A 121 -20.35 -13.40 -1.20
C GLU A 121 -21.42 -12.36 -1.54
N THR A 122 -21.06 -11.07 -1.57
CA THR A 122 -22.01 -9.96 -1.78
C THR A 122 -22.33 -9.76 -3.26
N MET A 123 -21.33 -9.85 -4.13
CA MET A 123 -21.47 -9.59 -5.58
C MET A 123 -21.72 -10.86 -6.40
N GLY A 124 -21.91 -12.01 -5.74
CA GLY A 124 -22.22 -13.28 -6.40
C GLY A 124 -23.53 -13.27 -7.21
N MET A 125 -24.42 -12.31 -6.96
CA MET A 125 -25.64 -12.09 -7.74
C MET A 125 -25.35 -11.64 -9.19
N TYR A 126 -24.24 -10.93 -9.42
CA TYR A 126 -23.87 -10.38 -10.73
C TYR A 126 -22.69 -11.15 -11.32
N PRO A 127 -22.93 -12.11 -12.23
CA PRO A 127 -21.85 -12.91 -12.82
C PRO A 127 -20.87 -11.99 -13.57
N GLY A 128 -19.58 -12.12 -13.24
CA GLY A 128 -18.49 -11.34 -13.86
C GLY A 128 -17.93 -10.20 -13.00
N LEU A 129 -18.72 -9.63 -12.08
CA LEU A 129 -18.25 -8.51 -11.25
C LEU A 129 -17.17 -8.93 -10.24
N SER A 130 -17.31 -10.12 -9.65
CA SER A 130 -16.28 -10.71 -8.80
C SER A 130 -14.98 -10.97 -9.56
N GLY A 131 -15.07 -11.43 -10.81
CA GLY A 131 -13.93 -11.62 -11.71
C GLY A 131 -13.22 -10.30 -12.04
N LEU A 132 -13.99 -9.24 -12.32
CA LEU A 132 -13.45 -7.91 -12.56
C LEU A 132 -12.67 -7.39 -11.34
N PHE A 133 -13.23 -7.55 -10.15
CA PHE A 133 -12.56 -7.16 -8.90
C PHE A 133 -11.22 -7.89 -8.71
N VAL A 134 -11.22 -9.22 -8.85
CA VAL A 134 -10.01 -10.03 -8.72
C VAL A 134 -8.97 -9.65 -9.80
N SER A 135 -9.41 -9.40 -11.04
CA SER A 135 -8.51 -8.97 -12.12
C SER A 135 -7.84 -7.62 -11.83
N GLY A 136 -8.56 -6.68 -11.18
CA GLY A 136 -8.01 -5.39 -10.76
C GLY A 136 -6.91 -5.52 -9.72
N ILE A 137 -7.10 -6.40 -8.73
CA ILE A 137 -6.07 -6.70 -7.71
C ILE A 137 -4.82 -7.25 -8.38
N PHE A 138 -4.96 -8.27 -9.23
CA PHE A 138 -3.82 -8.86 -9.94
C PHE A 138 -3.11 -7.85 -10.84
N SER A 139 -3.85 -6.98 -11.53
CA SER A 139 -3.28 -5.92 -12.36
C SER A 139 -2.43 -4.95 -11.52
N GLY A 140 -2.95 -4.51 -10.37
CA GLY A 140 -2.21 -3.62 -9.45
C GLY A 140 -0.94 -4.28 -8.89
N SER A 141 -1.04 -5.54 -8.46
CA SER A 141 0.11 -6.32 -7.99
C SER A 141 1.15 -6.49 -9.11
N LEU A 142 0.72 -6.85 -10.32
CA LEU A 142 1.62 -7.08 -11.46
C LEU A 142 2.31 -5.78 -11.91
N SER A 143 1.62 -4.64 -11.88
CA SER A 143 2.22 -3.33 -12.17
C SER A 143 3.38 -2.99 -11.23
N THR A 144 3.22 -3.32 -9.94
CA THR A 144 4.25 -3.11 -8.92
C THR A 144 5.43 -4.06 -9.13
N VAL A 145 5.16 -5.34 -9.38
CA VAL A 145 6.20 -6.35 -9.66
C VAL A 145 7.00 -5.99 -10.92
N SER A 146 6.32 -5.60 -12.00
CA SER A 146 6.97 -5.16 -13.24
C SER A 146 7.91 -3.97 -13.00
N SER A 147 7.48 -2.98 -12.22
CA SER A 147 8.30 -1.82 -11.88
C SER A 147 9.52 -2.20 -11.01
N ALA A 148 9.34 -3.16 -10.10
CA ALA A 148 10.43 -3.68 -9.26
C ALA A 148 11.47 -4.45 -10.08
N LEU A 149 11.03 -5.31 -11.01
CA LEU A 149 11.93 -6.03 -11.91
C LEU A 149 12.70 -5.07 -12.84
N ASN A 150 12.05 -4.03 -13.37
CA ASN A 150 12.71 -3.02 -14.18
C ASN A 150 13.80 -2.27 -13.39
N SER A 151 13.50 -1.96 -12.13
CA SER A 151 14.45 -1.30 -11.23
C SER A 151 15.63 -2.20 -10.91
N LEU A 152 15.38 -3.47 -10.59
CA LEU A 152 16.41 -4.46 -10.28
C LEU A 152 17.34 -4.67 -11.47
N ALA A 153 16.77 -4.87 -12.67
CA ALA A 153 17.56 -5.03 -13.89
C ALA A 153 18.46 -3.82 -14.17
N ALA A 154 17.95 -2.60 -14.00
CA ALA A 154 18.73 -1.39 -14.19
C ALA A 154 19.86 -1.25 -13.16
N VAL A 155 19.60 -1.55 -11.89
CA VAL A 155 20.60 -1.53 -10.82
C VAL A 155 21.67 -2.59 -11.07
N THR A 156 21.29 -3.82 -11.43
CA THR A 156 22.25 -4.88 -11.76
C THR A 156 23.15 -4.50 -12.93
N LEU A 157 22.59 -3.89 -13.99
CA LEU A 157 23.36 -3.46 -15.14
C LEU A 157 24.34 -2.33 -14.78
N GLN A 158 23.87 -1.32 -14.05
CA GLN A 158 24.68 -0.16 -13.71
C GLN A 158 25.79 -0.50 -12.71
N ASP A 159 25.48 -1.28 -11.68
CA ASP A 159 26.37 -1.50 -10.54
C ASP A 159 27.33 -2.68 -10.76
N TYR A 160 26.94 -3.71 -11.50
CA TYR A 160 27.78 -4.89 -11.72
C TYR A 160 28.35 -4.94 -13.14
N VAL A 161 27.49 -4.86 -14.16
CA VAL A 161 27.91 -5.12 -15.54
C VAL A 161 28.80 -3.99 -16.07
N LEU A 162 28.35 -2.74 -15.97
CA LEU A 162 29.10 -1.60 -16.48
C LEU A 162 30.39 -1.34 -15.69
N VAL A 163 30.34 -1.49 -14.36
CA VAL A 163 31.53 -1.36 -13.51
C VAL A 163 32.57 -2.43 -13.85
N SER A 164 32.15 -3.69 -14.03
CA SER A 164 33.06 -4.78 -14.40
C SER A 164 33.69 -4.57 -15.79
N ILE A 165 32.94 -4.03 -16.76
CA ILE A 165 33.47 -3.74 -18.10
C ILE A 165 34.50 -2.60 -18.03
N TYR A 166 34.26 -1.59 -17.21
CA TYR A 166 35.17 -0.46 -17.07
C TYR A 166 36.49 -0.88 -16.38
N GLU A 167 36.41 -1.74 -15.36
CA GLU A 167 37.58 -2.37 -14.72
C GLU A 167 38.40 -3.23 -15.70
N SER A 168 37.77 -3.93 -16.64
CA SER A 168 38.48 -4.72 -17.65
C SER A 168 39.19 -3.90 -18.75
N HIS A 169 38.92 -2.60 -18.82
CA HIS A 169 39.52 -1.67 -19.78
C HIS A 169 40.55 -0.70 -19.18
N LEU A 170 40.82 -0.79 -17.87
CA LEU A 170 41.98 -0.17 -17.21
C LEU A 170 43.13 -1.18 -17.05
#